data_AF-A0A1A9GD70-F1
#
_entry.id   AF-A0A1A9GD70-F1
#
_cell.length_a   1.000
_cell.length_b   1.000
_cell.length_c   1.000
_cell.angle_alpha   90.00
_cell.angle_beta   90.00
_cell.angle_gamma   90.00
#
_symmetry.space_group_name_H-M   'P 1'
#
loop_
_entity.id
_entity.type
_entity.pdbx_description
1 polymer ?
#
loop_
_entity_poly.entity_id
_entity_poly.type
_entity_poly.pdbx_seq_one_letter_code
_entity_poly.pdbx_strand_id
1 'polypeptide(L)'
;MIDVLASRSLATAVSARRETLRHLDCLTRQIAARAGRQAITVKTRSRARRRSGHRLYHQELVERLAFERWSELDTLTCRLVVQEQIINALELHGHAPVLPLAG
;
A
#
# COMPACT_ATOMS: atom_id res chain seq x y z
N MET A 1 23.30 -16.47 20.69
CA MET A 1 21.85 -16.31 20.95
C MET A 1 21.25 -15.04 20.33
N ILE A 2 22.02 -13.96 20.12
CA ILE A 2 21.53 -12.68 19.57
C ILE A 2 21.06 -12.80 18.11
N ASP A 3 21.78 -13.54 17.25
CA ASP A 3 21.41 -13.74 15.84
C ASP A 3 20.05 -14.39 15.61
N VAL A 4 19.65 -15.33 16.47
CA VAL A 4 18.36 -16.04 16.31
C VAL A 4 17.19 -15.11 16.61
N LEU A 5 17.35 -14.22 17.60
CA LEU A 5 16.33 -13.22 17.94
C LEU A 5 16.24 -12.13 16.87
N ALA A 6 17.38 -11.68 16.33
CA ALA A 6 17.43 -10.71 15.23
C ALA A 6 16.83 -11.28 13.93
N SER A 7 17.10 -12.56 13.62
CA SER A 7 16.51 -13.25 12.47
C SER A 7 14.99 -13.38 12.58
N ARG A 8 14.50 -13.69 13.79
CA ARG A 8 13.05 -13.81 14.06
C ARG A 8 12.34 -12.44 14.00
N SER A 9 12.97 -11.37 14.49
CA SER A 9 12.41 -10.02 14.40
C SER A 9 12.37 -9.53 12.95
N LEU A 10 13.41 -9.80 12.16
CA LEU A 10 13.45 -9.47 10.74
C LEU A 10 12.34 -10.20 9.96
N ALA A 11 12.19 -11.51 10.16
CA ALA A 11 11.12 -12.29 9.51
C ALA A 11 9.72 -11.75 9.86
N THR A 12 9.52 -11.32 11.11
CA THR A 12 8.26 -10.72 11.56
C THR A 12 8.02 -9.36 10.89
N ALA A 13 9.03 -8.50 10.82
CA ALA A 13 8.94 -7.19 10.17
C ALA A 13 8.65 -7.32 8.67
N VAL A 14 9.32 -8.24 7.98
CA VAL A 14 9.07 -8.55 6.56
C VAL A 14 7.64 -9.06 6.34
N SER A 15 7.13 -9.89 7.25
CA SER A 15 5.75 -10.39 7.17
C SER A 15 4.73 -9.25 7.35
N ALA A 16 4.94 -8.37 8.32
CA ALA A 16 4.10 -7.19 8.54
C ALA A 16 4.10 -6.22 7.34
N ARG A 17 5.26 -6.04 6.69
CA ARG A 17 5.38 -5.29 5.44
C ARG A 17 4.55 -5.90 4.31
N ARG A 18 4.64 -7.21 4.13
CA ARG A 18 3.84 -7.93 3.09
C ARG A 18 2.34 -7.80 3.34
N GLU A 19 1.91 -7.88 4.59
CA GLU A 19 0.50 -7.71 4.95
C GLU A 19 0.00 -6.29 4.66
N THR A 20 0.79 -5.27 5.01
CA THR A 20 0.48 -3.86 4.73
C THR A 20 0.37 -3.60 3.22
N LEU A 21 1.27 -4.17 2.41
CA LEU A 21 1.20 -4.08 0.94
C LEU A 21 -0.03 -4.79 0.36
N ARG A 22 -0.41 -5.97 0.90
CA ARG A 22 -1.65 -6.65 0.48
C ARG A 22 -2.89 -5.82 0.81
N HIS A 23 -2.89 -5.15 1.96
CA HIS A 23 -3.98 -4.26 2.33
C HIS A 23 -4.09 -3.07 1.37
N LEU A 24 -2.97 -2.44 1.01
CA LEU A 24 -2.94 -1.39 0.00
C LEU A 24 -3.49 -1.86 -1.35
N ASP A 25 -3.03 -3.01 -1.86
CA ASP A 25 -3.54 -3.57 -3.12
C ASP A 25 -5.05 -3.85 -3.06
N CYS A 26 -5.54 -4.38 -1.93
CA CYS A 26 -6.97 -4.59 -1.72
C CYS A 26 -7.76 -3.28 -1.80
N LEU A 27 -7.31 -2.23 -1.11
CA LEU A 27 -7.97 -0.92 -1.14
C LEU A 27 -7.95 -0.30 -2.55
N THR A 28 -6.81 -0.37 -3.26
CA THR A 28 -6.71 0.11 -4.63
C THR A 28 -7.70 -0.61 -5.55
N ARG A 29 -7.83 -1.93 -5.42
CA ARG A 29 -8.82 -2.72 -6.17
C ARG A 29 -10.26 -2.34 -5.82
N GLN A 30 -10.55 -2.09 -4.54
CA GLN A 30 -11.88 -1.66 -4.10
C GLN A 30 -12.26 -0.29 -4.69
N ILE A 31 -11.32 0.66 -4.67
CA ILE A 31 -11.49 1.99 -5.27
C ILE A 31 -11.75 1.84 -6.77
N ALA A 32 -10.91 1.10 -7.49
CA ALA A 32 -11.07 0.88 -8.92
C ALA A 32 -12.40 0.18 -9.27
N ALA A 33 -12.78 -0.86 -8.51
CA ALA A 33 -14.03 -1.59 -8.74
C ALA A 33 -15.26 -0.70 -8.48
N ARG A 34 -15.22 0.12 -7.43
CA ARG A 34 -16.28 1.08 -7.14
C ARG A 34 -16.35 2.16 -8.21
N ALA A 35 -15.21 2.64 -8.68
CA ALA A 35 -15.15 3.62 -9.75
C ALA A 35 -15.73 3.08 -11.06
N GLY A 36 -15.38 1.85 -11.41
CA GLY A 36 -15.94 1.13 -12.56
C GLY A 36 -17.47 1.03 -12.48
N ARG A 37 -18.02 0.64 -11.33
CA ARG A 37 -19.47 0.57 -11.12
C ARG A 37 -20.16 1.92 -11.31
N GLN A 38 -19.60 3.00 -10.74
CA GLN A 38 -20.18 4.33 -10.88
C GLN A 38 -20.06 4.86 -12.33
N ALA A 39 -18.95 4.59 -13.01
CA ALA A 39 -18.77 4.95 -14.41
C ALA A 39 -19.80 4.25 -15.32
N ILE A 40 -20.07 2.94 -15.09
CA ILE A 40 -21.11 2.19 -15.81
C ILE A 40 -22.49 2.85 -15.60
N THR A 41 -22.85 3.18 -14.35
CA THR A 41 -24.12 3.86 -14.04
C THR A 41 -24.26 5.22 -14.73
N VAL A 42 -23.18 6.00 -14.79
CA VAL A 42 -23.19 7.29 -15.48
C VAL A 42 -23.33 7.08 -16.98
N LYS A 43 -22.67 6.05 -17.55
CA LYS A 43 -22.77 5.68 -18.97
C LYS A 43 -24.17 5.27 -19.37
N THR A 44 -24.84 4.45 -18.56
CA THR A 44 -26.22 4.02 -18.83
C THR A 44 -27.18 5.21 -18.77
N ARG A 45 -27.00 6.11 -17.79
CA ARG A 45 -27.81 7.34 -17.67
C ARG A 45 -27.56 8.33 -18.81
N SER A 46 -26.33 8.48 -19.30
CA SER A 46 -26.00 9.38 -20.41
C SER A 46 -26.48 8.84 -21.75
N ARG A 47 -26.49 7.51 -21.96
CA ARG A 47 -27.15 6.89 -23.12
C ARG A 47 -28.65 7.15 -23.14
N ALA A 48 -29.31 7.10 -21.98
CA ALA A 48 -30.73 7.44 -21.86
C ALA A 48 -30.99 8.94 -22.10
N ARG A 49 -30.00 9.81 -21.88
CA ARG A 49 -30.10 11.27 -22.02
C ARG A 49 -29.02 11.77 -22.98
N ARG A 50 -29.22 11.66 -24.30
CA ARG A 50 -28.30 12.09 -25.40
C ARG A 50 -27.37 13.26 -25.03
N ARG A 51 -26.27 13.01 -24.31
CA ARG A 51 -25.29 14.02 -23.88
C ARG A 51 -23.89 13.47 -24.07
N SER A 52 -23.13 14.12 -24.93
CA SER A 52 -21.74 13.84 -25.26
C SER A 52 -20.82 14.46 -24.20
N GLY A 53 -20.36 13.65 -23.25
CA GLY A 53 -19.35 14.07 -22.27
C GLY A 53 -19.05 12.93 -21.30
N HIS A 54 -18.18 11.99 -21.69
CA HIS A 54 -18.09 10.73 -20.94
C HIS A 54 -16.69 10.08 -20.83
N ARG A 55 -15.64 10.63 -21.45
CA ARG A 55 -14.32 9.96 -21.46
C ARG A 55 -13.44 10.23 -20.22
N LEU A 56 -13.62 11.35 -19.51
CA LEU A 56 -12.79 11.69 -18.33
C LEU A 56 -13.39 11.21 -16.99
N TYR A 57 -14.62 10.69 -17.01
CA TYR A 57 -15.41 10.48 -15.79
C TYR A 57 -14.92 9.32 -14.90
N HIS A 58 -14.20 8.34 -15.44
CA HIS A 58 -13.71 7.23 -14.61
C HIS A 58 -12.52 7.65 -13.75
N GLN A 59 -11.57 8.39 -14.33
CA GLN A 59 -10.37 8.84 -13.61
C GLN A 59 -10.72 9.83 -12.50
N GLU A 60 -11.54 10.85 -12.80
CA GLU A 60 -12.04 11.80 -11.81
C GLU A 60 -12.75 11.09 -10.63
N LEU A 61 -13.43 9.99 -10.93
CA LEU A 61 -14.18 9.24 -9.94
C LEU A 61 -13.29 8.30 -9.12
N VAL A 62 -12.23 7.75 -9.71
CA VAL A 62 -11.14 7.08 -8.96
C VAL A 62 -10.45 8.09 -8.03
N GLU A 63 -10.08 9.27 -8.53
CA GLU A 63 -9.40 10.31 -7.75
C GLU A 63 -10.28 10.78 -6.59
N ARG A 64 -11.57 11.00 -6.81
CA ARG A 64 -12.50 11.36 -5.73
C ARG A 64 -12.64 10.28 -4.68
N LEU A 65 -12.76 9.01 -5.09
CA LEU A 65 -12.85 7.89 -4.14
C LEU A 65 -11.55 7.67 -3.38
N ALA A 66 -10.40 7.89 -4.02
CA ALA A 66 -9.10 7.86 -3.37
C ALA A 66 -8.98 9.00 -2.34
N PHE A 67 -9.49 10.20 -2.66
CA PHE A 67 -9.56 11.32 -1.74
C PHE A 67 -10.44 11.02 -0.52
N GLU A 68 -11.63 10.44 -0.72
CA GLU A 68 -12.51 10.00 0.38
C GLU A 68 -11.83 8.97 1.31
N ARG A 69 -10.86 8.22 0.79
CA ARG A 69 -10.08 7.18 1.50
C ARG A 69 -8.65 7.62 1.84
N TRP A 70 -8.32 8.90 1.67
CA TRP A 70 -6.95 9.37 1.73
C TRP A 70 -6.30 9.11 3.09
N SER A 71 -7.01 9.33 4.19
CA SER A 71 -6.49 9.08 5.54
C SER A 71 -6.13 7.61 5.79
N GLU A 72 -6.90 6.67 5.23
CA GLU A 72 -6.61 5.23 5.32
C GLU A 72 -5.35 4.89 4.52
N LEU A 73 -5.22 5.43 3.30
CA LEU A 73 -4.04 5.24 2.44
C LEU A 73 -2.79 5.86 3.06
N ASP A 74 -2.90 7.06 3.61
CA ASP A 74 -1.81 7.79 4.26
C ASP A 74 -1.31 7.05 5.51
N THR A 75 -2.23 6.53 6.33
CA THR A 75 -1.88 5.72 7.51
C THR A 75 -1.09 4.47 7.12
N LEU A 76 -1.54 3.74 6.10
CA LEU A 76 -0.85 2.54 5.62
C LEU A 76 0.50 2.87 4.98
N THR A 77 0.60 4.00 4.29
CA THR A 77 1.85 4.48 3.68
C THR A 77 2.86 4.86 4.75
N CYS A 78 2.46 5.64 5.76
CA CYS A 78 3.29 5.97 6.92
C CYS A 78 3.77 4.70 7.65
N ARG A 79 2.86 3.73 7.85
CA ARG A 79 3.20 2.44 8.47
C ARG A 79 4.22 1.65 7.65
N LEU A 80 4.11 1.69 6.33
CA LEU A 80 5.05 1.02 5.43
C LEU A 80 6.45 1.63 5.55
N VAL A 81 6.56 2.97 5.59
CA VAL A 81 7.84 3.68 5.79
C VAL A 81 8.51 3.25 7.09
N VAL A 82 7.76 3.19 8.19
CA VAL A 82 8.28 2.74 9.49
C VAL A 82 8.75 1.28 9.43
N GLN A 83 7.98 0.40 8.77
CA GLN A 83 8.36 -1.01 8.61
C GLN A 83 9.65 -1.16 7.78
N GLU A 84 9.81 -0.37 6.72
CA GLU A 84 11.03 -0.39 5.90
C GLU A 84 12.25 0.10 6.67
N GLN A 85 12.09 1.15 7.50
CA GLN A 85 13.17 1.59 8.40
C GLN A 85 13.57 0.51 9.41
N ILE A 86 12.60 -0.20 10.01
CA ILE A 86 12.87 -1.30 10.95
C ILE A 86 13.59 -2.45 10.24
N ILE A 87 13.14 -2.82 9.04
CA ILE A 87 13.79 -3.88 8.25
C ILE A 87 15.24 -3.50 7.95
N ASN A 88 15.49 -2.29 7.45
CA ASN A 88 16.85 -1.81 7.14
C ASN A 88 17.75 -1.80 8.38
N ALA A 89 17.24 -1.39 9.54
CA ALA A 89 18.00 -1.41 10.79
C ALA A 89 18.35 -2.85 11.21
N LEU A 90 17.40 -3.78 11.12
CA LEU A 90 17.62 -5.19 11.46
C LEU A 90 18.59 -5.89 10.50
N GLU A 91 18.52 -5.58 9.20
CA GLU A 91 19.47 -6.07 8.20
C GLU A 91 20.89 -5.57 8.48
N LEU A 92 21.05 -4.28 8.82
CA LEU A 92 22.34 -3.71 9.18
C LEU A 92 22.94 -4.38 10.44
N HIS A 93 22.11 -4.67 11.45
CA HIS A 93 22.57 -5.35 12.66
C HIS A 93 22.91 -6.82 12.45
N GLY A 94 22.23 -7.52 11.54
CA GLY A 94 22.58 -8.88 11.14
C GLY A 94 23.84 -8.96 10.26
N HIS A 95 24.25 -7.85 9.64
CA HIS A 95 25.45 -7.74 8.80
C HIS A 95 26.68 -7.17 9.52
N ALA A 96 26.59 -6.80 10.80
CA ALA A 96 27.74 -6.31 11.55
C ALA A 96 28.83 -7.41 11.59
N PRO A 97 30.02 -7.20 10.99
CA PRO A 97 31.08 -8.18 11.08
C PRO A 97 31.51 -8.26 12.55
N VAL A 98 31.51 -9.47 13.10
CA VAL A 98 32.23 -9.77 14.34
C VAL A 98 33.69 -9.48 14.03
N LEU A 99 34.15 -8.26 14.32
CA LEU A 99 35.57 -7.95 14.31
C LEU A 99 36.21 -8.84 15.37
N PRO A 100 37.16 -9.72 15.00
CA PRO A 100 37.94 -10.41 16.01
C PRO A 100 38.75 -9.33 16.71
N LEU A 101 38.49 -9.12 17.99
CA LEU A 101 39.44 -8.45 18.87
C LEU A 101 40.72 -9.28 18.81
N ALA A 102 41.66 -8.85 17.98
CA ALA A 102 42.98 -9.43 17.86
C ALA A 102 43.92 -8.64 18.77
N GLY A 103 44.64 -9.37 19.64
CA GLY A 103 45.85 -8.92 20.33
C GLY A 103 45.64 -8.41 21.73
#